data_AF-A0A7S3CP14-F1
#
_entry.id   AF-A0A7S3CP14-F1
#
_cell.length_a   1.000
_cell.length_b   1.000
_cell.length_c   1.000
_cell.angle_alpha   90.00
_cell.angle_beta   90.00
_cell.angle_gamma   90.00
#
_symmetry.space_group_name_H-M   'P 1'
#
loop_
_entity.id
_entity.type
_entity.pdbx_description
1 polymer ?
#
loop_
_entity_poly.entity_id
_entity_poly.type
_entity_poly.pdbx_seq_one_letter_code
_entity_poly.pdbx_strand_id
1 'polypeptide(L)'
;ICATFQSLSWRVTRVQAQARRQNLHAYNHFDILELKSGEAQSIYNQMMRECKSMRVKEFFIIFLNALASEYLGRCYLLQRKDIVKQLITILYAEGNQDTSIRQNALGSLQKFSLRRDAQTIMIEE
;
A
#
# COMPACT_ATOMS: atom_id res chain seq x y z
N ILE A 1 -12.00 -9.51 -7.15
CA ILE A 1 -11.03 -8.87 -6.21
C ILE A 1 -9.66 -8.65 -6.88
N CYS A 2 -8.95 -9.68 -7.38
CA CYS A 2 -7.67 -9.47 -8.08
C CYS A 2 -7.78 -8.50 -9.29
N ALA A 3 -8.78 -8.69 -10.15
CA ALA A 3 -9.04 -7.78 -11.28
C ALA A 3 -9.39 -6.36 -10.83
N THR A 4 -10.03 -6.21 -9.66
CA THR A 4 -10.37 -4.92 -9.06
C THR A 4 -9.10 -4.17 -8.68
N PHE A 5 -8.21 -4.78 -7.89
CA PHE A 5 -6.94 -4.15 -7.51
C PHE A 5 -6.03 -3.89 -8.72
N GLN A 6 -6.04 -4.77 -9.72
CA GLN A 6 -5.31 -4.54 -10.97
C GLN A 6 -5.85 -3.31 -11.71
N SER A 7 -7.17 -3.19 -11.85
CA SER A 7 -7.79 -2.03 -12.51
C SER A 7 -7.54 -0.72 -11.77
N LEU A 8 -7.58 -0.73 -10.43
CA LEU A 8 -7.23 0.42 -9.59
C LEU A 8 -5.74 0.79 -9.74
N SER A 9 -4.86 -0.20 -9.76
CA SER A 9 -3.42 0.00 -9.99
C SER A 9 -3.15 0.64 -11.36
N TRP A 10 -3.85 0.22 -12.41
CA TRP A 10 -3.73 0.83 -13.74
C TRP A 10 -4.27 2.26 -13.81
N ARG A 11 -5.32 2.58 -13.05
CA ARG A 11 -5.80 3.97 -12.92
C ARG A 11 -4.80 4.91 -12.23
N VAL A 12 -3.78 4.36 -11.57
CA VAL A 12 -2.67 5.15 -11.00
C VAL A 12 -1.45 5.12 -11.91
N THR A 13 -1.11 3.96 -12.49
CA THR A 13 0.16 3.76 -13.22
C THR A 13 0.09 4.02 -14.72
N ARG A 14 -1.04 3.76 -15.38
CA ARG A 14 -1.18 3.78 -16.85
C ARG A 14 -1.96 4.97 -17.42
N VAL A 15 -2.25 5.96 -16.59
CA VAL A 15 -2.97 7.17 -17.00
C VAL A 15 -2.05 8.39 -17.01
N GLN A 16 -2.48 9.44 -17.73
CA GLN A 16 -1.82 10.73 -17.74
C GLN A 16 -1.75 11.34 -16.33
N ALA A 17 -0.74 12.17 -16.08
CA ALA A 17 -0.44 12.72 -14.76
C ALA A 17 -1.60 13.52 -14.12
N GLN A 18 -2.45 14.16 -14.92
CA GLN A 18 -3.64 14.86 -14.41
C GLN A 18 -4.72 13.89 -13.91
N ALA A 19 -5.08 12.90 -14.73
CA ALA A 19 -6.05 11.86 -14.34
C ALA A 19 -5.55 11.05 -13.13
N ARG A 20 -4.24 10.78 -13.06
CA ARG A 20 -3.62 10.12 -11.89
C ARG A 20 -3.87 10.91 -10.61
N ARG A 21 -3.61 12.22 -10.62
CA ARG A 21 -3.83 13.09 -9.46
C ARG A 21 -5.31 13.13 -9.04
N GLN A 22 -6.23 13.21 -10.00
CA GLN A 22 -7.67 13.17 -9.73
C GLN A 22 -8.10 11.84 -9.11
N ASN A 23 -7.62 10.71 -9.64
CA ASN A 23 -7.91 9.39 -9.08
C ASN A 23 -7.40 9.26 -7.64
N LEU A 24 -6.17 9.71 -7.36
CA LEU A 24 -5.62 9.69 -6.00
C LEU A 24 -6.39 10.60 -5.04
N HIS A 25 -6.84 11.76 -5.51
CA HIS A 25 -7.67 12.65 -4.72
C HIS A 25 -9.01 11.97 -4.38
N ALA A 26 -9.64 11.32 -5.36
CA ALA A 26 -10.87 10.55 -5.13
C ALA A 26 -10.63 9.40 -4.13
N TYR A 27 -9.53 8.66 -4.27
CA TYR A 27 -9.21 7.54 -3.37
C TYR A 27 -9.03 8.00 -1.92
N ASN A 28 -8.34 9.12 -1.70
CA ASN A 28 -8.17 9.70 -0.36
C ASN A 28 -9.47 10.33 0.17
N HIS A 29 -10.30 10.92 -0.70
CA HIS A 29 -11.55 11.56 -0.32
C HIS A 29 -12.60 10.52 0.12
N PHE A 30 -12.78 9.46 -0.68
CA PHE A 30 -13.72 8.38 -0.38
C PHE A 30 -13.15 7.31 0.56
N ASP A 31 -11.88 7.43 0.96
CA ASP A 31 -11.17 6.48 1.81
C ASP A 31 -11.40 5.02 1.40
N ILE A 32 -11.06 4.69 0.15
CA ILE A 32 -11.36 3.39 -0.47
C ILE A 32 -10.75 2.16 0.26
N LEU A 33 -9.76 2.37 1.12
CA LEU A 33 -9.12 1.33 1.95
C LEU A 33 -9.54 1.42 3.42
N GLU A 34 -10.42 2.36 3.76
CA GLU A 34 -10.94 2.60 5.12
C GLU A 34 -9.82 2.80 6.15
N LEU A 35 -8.79 3.57 5.76
CA LEU A 35 -7.61 3.82 6.58
C LEU A 35 -7.91 4.73 7.77
N LYS A 36 -8.95 5.58 7.67
CA LYS A 36 -9.31 6.56 8.69
C LYS A 36 -10.18 5.97 9.80
N SER A 37 -11.04 5.00 9.49
CA SER A 37 -12.00 4.45 10.48
C SER A 37 -11.29 3.64 11.57
N GLY A 38 -10.08 3.13 11.32
CA GLY A 38 -9.34 2.32 12.30
C GLY A 38 -10.00 0.98 12.65
N GLU A 39 -11.18 0.71 12.11
CA GLU A 39 -12.01 -0.45 12.41
C GLU A 39 -11.34 -1.76 12.01
N ALA A 40 -11.57 -2.79 12.83
CA ALA A 40 -11.06 -4.13 12.60
C ALA A 40 -11.48 -4.69 11.24
N GLN A 41 -12.69 -4.33 10.77
CA GLN A 41 -13.26 -4.79 9.49
C GLN A 41 -12.85 -3.95 8.28
N SER A 42 -11.94 -2.98 8.43
CA SER A 42 -11.48 -2.18 7.29
C SER A 42 -10.92 -3.05 6.17
N ILE A 43 -11.19 -2.67 4.92
CA ILE A 43 -10.63 -3.35 3.73
C ILE A 43 -9.11 -3.53 3.88
N TYR A 44 -8.40 -2.54 4.40
CA TYR A 44 -6.97 -2.64 4.70
C TYR A 44 -6.63 -3.81 5.64
N ASN A 45 -7.30 -3.92 6.78
CA ASN A 45 -7.06 -4.99 7.76
C ASN A 45 -7.41 -6.36 7.16
N GLN A 46 -8.53 -6.44 6.44
CA GLN A 46 -8.96 -7.67 5.79
C GLN A 46 -7.92 -8.14 4.76
N MET A 47 -7.33 -7.23 3.98
CA MET A 47 -6.31 -7.58 2.98
C MET A 47 -4.94 -7.89 3.61
N MET A 48 -4.52 -7.14 4.63
CA MET A 48 -3.19 -7.31 5.23
C MET A 48 -3.09 -8.50 6.18
N ARG A 49 -4.14 -8.73 7.00
CA ARG A 49 -4.11 -9.69 8.12
C ARG A 49 -4.96 -10.94 7.86
N GLU A 50 -6.14 -10.80 7.26
CA GLU A 50 -7.12 -11.90 7.16
C GLU A 50 -7.13 -12.60 5.80
N CYS A 51 -6.48 -12.01 4.79
CA CYS A 51 -6.53 -12.54 3.43
C CYS A 51 -5.81 -13.89 3.30
N LYS A 52 -6.58 -14.95 3.10
CA LYS A 52 -6.06 -16.32 2.90
C LYS A 52 -5.46 -16.56 1.51
N SER A 53 -5.83 -15.73 0.52
CA SER A 53 -5.35 -15.89 -0.86
C SER A 53 -4.07 -15.09 -1.07
N MET A 54 -2.93 -15.79 -1.20
CA MET A 54 -1.63 -15.17 -1.50
C MET A 54 -1.69 -14.31 -2.76
N ARG A 55 -2.40 -14.77 -3.80
CA ARG A 55 -2.56 -14.02 -5.05
C ARG A 55 -3.30 -12.69 -4.85
N VAL A 56 -4.36 -12.67 -4.04
CA VAL A 56 -5.08 -11.41 -3.73
C VAL A 56 -4.18 -10.47 -2.93
N LYS A 57 -3.46 -11.01 -1.94
CA LYS A 57 -2.51 -10.25 -1.13
C LYS A 57 -1.41 -9.63 -2.00
N GLU A 58 -0.87 -10.37 -2.96
CA GLU A 58 0.11 -9.87 -3.91
C GLU A 58 -0.41 -8.66 -4.71
N PHE A 59 -1.59 -8.78 -5.33
CA PHE A 59 -2.19 -7.65 -6.06
C PHE A 59 -2.46 -6.45 -5.15
N PHE A 60 -2.81 -6.69 -3.89
CA PHE A 60 -2.98 -5.62 -2.91
C PHE A 60 -1.65 -4.90 -2.61
N ILE A 61 -0.57 -5.64 -2.35
CA ILE A 61 0.76 -5.04 -2.09
C ILE A 61 1.28 -4.31 -3.34
N ILE A 62 1.06 -4.85 -4.54
CA ILE A 62 1.35 -4.15 -5.82
C ILE A 62 0.59 -2.83 -5.89
N PHE A 63 -0.69 -2.83 -5.51
CA PHE A 63 -1.50 -1.62 -5.48
C PHE A 63 -0.97 -0.59 -4.47
N LEU A 64 -0.59 -1.02 -3.26
CA LEU A 64 0.04 -0.13 -2.27
C LEU A 64 1.33 0.49 -2.81
N ASN A 65 2.18 -0.30 -3.47
CA ASN A 65 3.42 0.17 -4.07
C ASN A 65 3.17 1.20 -5.19
N ALA A 66 2.15 0.95 -6.01
CA ALA A 66 1.71 1.88 -7.05
C ALA A 66 1.23 3.22 -6.44
N LEU A 67 0.41 3.19 -5.38
CA LEU A 67 -0.01 4.39 -4.67
C LEU A 67 1.18 5.13 -4.05
N ALA A 68 2.10 4.42 -3.41
CA ALA A 68 3.29 4.98 -2.76
C ALA A 68 4.23 5.71 -3.74
N SER A 69 4.11 5.46 -5.04
CA SER A 69 4.89 6.15 -6.08
C SER A 69 4.54 7.64 -6.16
N GLU A 70 3.33 8.02 -5.77
CA GLU A 70 2.83 9.39 -5.84
C GLU A 70 2.78 10.03 -4.45
N TYR A 71 3.04 11.34 -4.39
CA TYR A 71 3.03 12.10 -3.13
C TYR A 71 1.71 11.95 -2.35
N LEU A 72 0.58 12.10 -3.06
CA LEU A 72 -0.77 12.00 -2.47
C LEU A 72 -1.06 10.57 -2.00
N GLY A 73 -0.58 9.55 -2.72
CA GLY A 73 -0.72 8.17 -2.29
C GLY A 73 0.08 7.88 -1.02
N ARG A 74 1.32 8.39 -0.90
CA ARG A 74 2.07 8.33 0.36
C ARG A 74 1.33 9.03 1.51
N CYS A 75 0.80 10.23 1.28
CA CYS A 75 0.01 10.93 2.30
C CYS A 75 -1.22 10.13 2.73
N TYR A 76 -1.92 9.51 1.79
CA TYR A 76 -3.10 8.70 2.09
C TYR A 76 -2.74 7.46 2.90
N LEU A 77 -1.77 6.67 2.41
CA LEU A 77 -1.35 5.42 3.05
C LEU A 77 -0.78 5.61 4.45
N LEU A 78 0.02 6.66 4.66
CA LEU A 78 0.63 6.97 5.96
C LEU A 78 -0.35 7.55 6.99
N GLN A 79 -1.62 7.80 6.65
CA GLN A 79 -2.66 8.05 7.66
C GLN A 79 -2.81 6.85 8.60
N ARG A 80 -2.51 5.64 8.11
CA ARG A 80 -2.53 4.41 8.87
C ARG A 80 -1.16 4.15 9.51
N LYS A 81 -1.07 4.33 10.84
CA LYS A 81 0.21 4.29 11.57
C LYS A 81 0.95 2.95 11.55
N ASP A 82 0.24 1.83 11.42
CA ASP A 82 0.84 0.49 11.41
C ASP A 82 1.25 0.01 10.01
N ILE A 83 1.03 0.79 8.94
CA ILE A 83 1.33 0.32 7.58
C ILE A 83 2.81 0.02 7.34
N VAL A 84 3.70 0.83 7.93
CA VAL A 84 5.15 0.61 7.84
C VAL A 84 5.53 -0.71 8.51
N LYS A 85 5.09 -0.92 9.75
CA LYS A 85 5.36 -2.15 10.53
C LYS A 85 4.81 -3.41 9.85
N GLN A 86 3.62 -3.30 9.27
CA GLN A 86 2.99 -4.41 8.55
C GLN A 86 3.76 -4.78 7.27
N LEU A 87 4.24 -3.78 6.51
CA LEU A 87 5.06 -4.02 5.34
C LEU A 87 6.44 -4.60 5.70
N ILE A 88 7.04 -4.16 6.81
CA ILE A 88 8.29 -4.76 7.34
C ILE A 88 8.06 -6.22 7.73
N THR A 89 6.95 -6.52 8.41
CA THR A 89 6.58 -7.88 8.80
C THR A 89 6.42 -8.78 7.56
N ILE A 90 5.76 -8.29 6.51
CA ILE A 90 5.63 -9.01 5.24
C ILE A 90 7.00 -9.22 4.59
N LEU A 91 7.84 -8.18 4.55
CA LEU A 91 9.18 -8.25 3.97
C LEU A 91 10.02 -9.35 4.64
N TYR A 92 10.02 -9.42 5.97
CA TYR A 92 10.77 -10.42 6.72
C TYR A 92 10.16 -11.82 6.62
N ALA A 93 8.82 -11.94 6.57
CA ALA A 93 8.14 -13.23 6.42
C ALA A 93 8.49 -13.94 5.10
N GLU A 94 8.72 -13.18 4.02
CA GLU A 94 9.18 -13.72 2.73
C GLU A 94 10.69 -14.10 2.72
N GLY A 95 11.43 -13.69 3.76
CA GLY A 95 12.85 -13.98 3.93
C GLY A 95 13.71 -13.48 2.76
N ASN A 96 14.55 -14.37 2.23
CA ASN A 96 15.47 -14.07 1.12
C ASN A 96 14.91 -14.46 -0.26
N GLN A 97 13.66 -14.91 -0.34
CA GLN A 97 13.03 -15.27 -1.62
C GLN A 97 12.68 -14.00 -2.37
N ASP A 98 13.04 -13.89 -3.65
CA ASP A 98 12.76 -12.69 -4.45
C ASP A 98 11.33 -12.72 -5.03
N THR A 99 10.34 -12.80 -4.14
CA THR A 99 8.93 -12.84 -4.52
C THR A 99 8.40 -11.46 -4.89
N SER A 100 7.38 -11.43 -5.74
CA SER A 100 6.67 -10.21 -6.11
C SER A 100 6.14 -9.46 -4.89
N ILE A 101 5.63 -10.18 -3.87
CA ILE A 101 5.17 -9.58 -2.61
C ILE A 101 6.32 -8.85 -1.92
N ARG A 102 7.47 -9.50 -1.76
CA ARG A 102 8.65 -8.94 -1.10
C ARG A 102 9.17 -7.71 -1.84
N GLN A 103 9.31 -7.78 -3.17
CA GLN A 103 9.78 -6.67 -3.99
C GLN A 103 8.86 -5.44 -3.88
N ASN A 104 7.53 -5.65 -3.92
CA ASN A 104 6.57 -4.55 -3.82
C ASN A 104 6.47 -4.01 -2.39
N ALA A 105 6.62 -4.84 -1.36
CA ALA A 105 6.70 -4.39 0.03
C ALA A 105 7.95 -3.53 0.25
N LEU A 106 9.12 -4.00 -0.17
CA LEU A 106 10.38 -3.24 -0.13
C LEU A 106 10.27 -1.93 -0.91
N GLY A 107 9.74 -1.99 -2.13
CA GLY A 107 9.55 -0.84 -2.98
C GLY A 107 8.60 0.20 -2.37
N SER A 108 7.59 -0.23 -1.59
CA SER A 108 6.71 0.66 -0.84
C SER A 108 7.46 1.32 0.31
N LEU A 109 8.21 0.55 1.10
CA LEU A 109 9.03 1.05 2.21
C LEU A 109 10.07 2.07 1.73
N GLN A 110 10.78 1.78 0.65
CA GLN A 110 11.73 2.73 0.03
C GLN A 110 11.08 4.05 -0.41
N LYS A 111 9.81 4.02 -0.83
CA LYS A 111 9.07 5.24 -1.19
C LYS A 111 8.56 5.98 0.05
N PHE A 112 8.21 5.25 1.10
CA PHE A 112 7.81 5.83 2.38
C PHE A 112 8.97 6.48 3.12
N SER A 113 10.20 5.97 3.00
CA SER A 113 11.39 6.56 3.64
C SER A 113 11.69 8.00 3.19
N LEU A 114 11.06 8.47 2.10
CA LEU A 114 11.03 9.88 1.70
C LEU A 114 10.26 10.78 2.70
N ARG A 115 9.59 10.19 3.70
CA ARG A 115 8.90 10.89 4.80
C ARG A 115 9.62 10.59 6.11
N ARG A 116 9.96 11.65 6.85
CA ARG A 116 10.71 11.57 8.10
C ARG A 116 10.06 10.62 9.11
N ASP A 117 8.75 10.74 9.33
CA ASP A 117 8.04 9.91 10.32
C ASP A 117 8.10 8.41 9.97
N ALA A 118 7.92 8.08 8.70
CA ALA A 118 8.00 6.70 8.24
C ALA A 118 9.44 6.17 8.30
N GLN A 119 10.43 7.00 7.98
CA GLN A 119 11.85 6.66 8.11
C GLN A 119 12.23 6.39 9.56
N THR A 120 11.77 7.21 10.51
CA THR A 120 12.00 6.99 11.95
C THR A 120 11.46 5.64 12.40
N ILE A 121 10.22 5.29 12.01
CA ILE A 121 9.65 3.98 12.32
C ILE A 121 10.49 2.84 11.73
N MET A 122 11.02 2.99 10.50
CA MET A 122 11.88 1.96 9.88
C MET A 122 13.25 1.80 10.54
N ILE A 123 13.74 2.83 11.25
CA ILE A 123 15.02 2.74 11.98
C ILE A 123 14.81 2.07 13.34
N GLU A 124 13.64 2.26 13.94
CA GLU A 124 13.29 1.73 15.26
C GLU A 124 12.80 0.27 15.23
N GLU A 125 12.33 -0.21 14.07
CA GLU A 125 11.87 -1.59 13.83
C GLU A 125 12.98 -2.51 13.30
#